data_AF-A0A956N9N7-F1
#
_entry.id   AF-A0A956N9N7-F1
#
_cell.length_a   1.000
_cell.length_b   1.000
_cell.length_c   1.000
_cell.angle_alpha   90.00
_cell.angle_beta   90.00
_cell.angle_gamma   90.00
#
_symmetry.space_group_name_H-M   'P 1'
#
loop_
_entity.id
_entity.type
_entity.pdbx_description
1 polymer ?
#
loop_
_entity_poly.entity_id
_entity_poly.type
_entity_poly.pdbx_seq_one_letter_code
_entity_poly.pdbx_strand_id
1 'polypeptide(L)'
;MQWLRRAFRPTLTFTTRGPMAPTTGSGASTARASSVRGVLSSSAFPVIVATSALLALSGCGDDDGPTDPGGGNEPPEFRDLSLTLNSMNPHVGQRIEFRIVSDAGDLASRVFVDPLPGPNYVLNVPKSVEEGAHRLDFFADHNGNGGYDAPPTDHAWRIALGASGSLEPSFTHNTSFTDIGTPSGMGDFSLELTGMTPHVGQLFELRVKDTESGQTVGQYRLGAVAGPDFTLDIPGIIEMERSYTVDFYADLNGDGEYDAPPTDHAWRETGMGTASGLTIAFTHATNFTDIAFGDSGGPFDPTPTPTFSEIQDEILTPRCVNSGCHPGGGAPMSLAEGVAYGNLVGVASSYGMNRVTSGSSATSALYLKVIGDSQTGQRMPPSGTLSQDQIEMIRDWIDAGAANN
;
A
#
# COMPACT_ATOMS: atom_id res chain seq x y z
N MET A 1 -14.72 30.92 -67.33
CA MET A 1 -13.90 31.93 -66.60
C MET A 1 -13.24 31.17 -65.44
N GLN A 2 -12.11 30.47 -65.52
CA GLN A 2 -10.74 30.78 -65.97
C GLN A 2 -10.28 32.21 -65.63
N TRP A 3 -9.26 32.32 -64.77
CA TRP A 3 -7.99 33.08 -64.83
C TRP A 3 -7.40 33.10 -63.39
N LEU A 4 -6.33 32.37 -63.04
CA LEU A 4 -4.88 32.49 -63.33
C LEU A 4 -4.06 33.27 -62.26
N ARG A 5 -3.21 32.51 -61.55
CA ARG A 5 -1.82 32.75 -61.09
C ARG A 5 -1.41 34.13 -60.52
N ARG A 6 -0.69 34.10 -59.38
CA ARG A 6 0.76 34.40 -59.32
C ARG A 6 1.39 34.07 -57.96
N ALA A 7 2.61 33.56 -58.05
CA ALA A 7 3.51 33.22 -56.96
C ALA A 7 4.32 34.43 -56.48
N PHE A 8 4.76 34.42 -55.22
CA PHE A 8 5.98 35.08 -54.77
C PHE A 8 6.63 34.25 -53.65
N ARG A 9 7.87 33.81 -53.90
CA ARG A 9 8.85 33.39 -52.88
C ARG A 9 9.73 34.59 -52.55
N PRO A 10 10.31 34.63 -51.34
CA PRO A 10 11.70 35.02 -51.22
C PRO A 10 12.55 33.93 -50.58
N THR A 11 13.72 33.73 -51.18
CA THR A 11 14.88 32.96 -50.73
C THR A 11 15.66 33.74 -49.67
N LEU A 12 16.49 33.03 -48.87
CA LEU A 12 17.75 33.42 -48.19
C LEU A 12 17.71 33.03 -46.69
N THR A 13 18.69 32.39 -46.05
CA THR A 13 19.99 31.79 -46.43
C THR A 13 20.38 30.87 -45.27
N PHE A 14 20.83 29.64 -45.53
CA PHE A 14 21.47 28.78 -44.51
C PHE A 14 22.95 29.16 -44.41
N THR A 15 23.46 29.48 -43.22
CA THR A 15 24.90 29.56 -42.96
C THR A 15 25.30 28.43 -42.01
N THR A 16 25.93 27.40 -42.56
CA THR A 16 26.65 26.37 -41.82
C THR A 16 28.05 26.88 -41.51
N ARG A 17 28.44 26.99 -40.23
CA ARG A 17 29.85 27.11 -39.83
C ARG A 17 30.36 25.72 -39.44
N GLY A 18 31.40 25.29 -40.17
CA GLY A 18 32.20 24.11 -39.88
C GLY A 18 33.25 24.34 -38.77
N PRO A 19 34.05 23.32 -38.47
CA PRO A 19 34.71 23.13 -37.18
C PRO A 19 36.05 23.88 -37.05
N MET A 20 36.38 24.29 -35.82
CA MET A 20 37.71 24.76 -35.44
C MET A 20 38.62 23.57 -35.10
N ALA A 21 39.78 23.55 -35.73
CA ALA A 21 40.94 22.70 -35.41
C ALA A 21 42.10 23.60 -34.91
N PRO A 22 43.13 23.03 -34.24
CA PRO A 22 43.87 23.68 -33.16
C PRO A 22 45.27 24.20 -33.56
N THR A 23 45.85 25.06 -32.71
CA THR A 23 47.28 25.46 -32.72
C THR A 23 47.80 25.48 -31.27
N THR A 24 48.65 24.52 -30.86
CA THR A 24 50.14 24.60 -30.74
C THR A 24 50.65 25.80 -29.92
N GLY A 25 51.49 25.68 -28.88
CA GLY A 25 52.24 24.53 -28.35
C GLY A 25 53.26 24.94 -27.27
N SER A 26 54.11 23.96 -26.89
CA SER A 26 55.43 24.06 -26.21
C SER A 26 55.42 24.18 -24.67
N GLY A 27 56.16 23.39 -23.89
CA GLY A 27 57.18 22.37 -24.20
C GLY A 27 57.58 21.55 -22.96
N ALA A 28 58.46 20.58 -23.21
CA ALA A 28 59.08 19.57 -22.32
C ALA A 28 59.56 20.10 -20.95
N SER A 29 59.75 19.30 -19.89
CA SER A 29 60.68 18.16 -19.81
C SER A 29 60.63 17.49 -18.41
N THR A 30 60.75 16.17 -18.43
CA THR A 30 61.30 15.18 -17.47
C THR A 30 61.92 15.63 -16.12
N ALA A 31 61.64 14.85 -15.04
CA ALA A 31 62.59 13.93 -14.36
C ALA A 31 62.35 13.77 -12.83
N ARG A 32 62.74 12.57 -12.37
CA ARG A 32 62.60 11.90 -11.05
C ARG A 32 63.43 12.46 -9.88
N ALA A 33 63.07 11.94 -8.68
CA ALA A 33 63.87 11.66 -7.47
C ALA A 33 63.94 12.80 -6.42
N SER A 34 64.00 12.62 -5.09
CA SER A 34 64.15 11.48 -4.17
C SER A 34 63.73 11.93 -2.74
N SER A 35 63.28 10.95 -1.93
CA SER A 35 63.31 10.83 -0.44
C SER A 35 63.39 12.07 0.48
N VAL A 36 62.56 12.09 1.53
CA VAL A 36 62.99 12.11 2.96
C VAL A 36 61.85 11.56 3.84
N ARG A 37 62.21 10.66 4.77
CA ARG A 37 61.37 10.11 5.86
C ARG A 37 61.10 11.18 6.94
N GLY A 38 59.88 11.21 7.46
CA GLY A 38 59.54 11.97 8.67
C GLY A 38 58.54 11.18 9.51
N VAL A 39 59.00 10.72 10.67
CA VAL A 39 58.31 9.94 11.70
C VAL A 39 57.22 10.77 12.36
N LEU A 40 56.00 10.23 12.53
CA LEU A 40 55.08 10.71 13.57
C LEU A 40 54.38 9.55 14.29
N SER A 41 54.37 9.75 15.60
CA SER A 41 54.07 8.83 16.69
C SER A 41 52.59 8.47 16.78
N SER A 42 52.34 7.21 17.08
CA SER A 42 51.05 6.64 17.49
C SER A 42 50.51 7.32 18.75
N SER A 43 49.23 7.69 18.74
CA SER A 43 48.40 7.84 19.93
C SER A 43 47.19 6.93 19.77
N ALA A 44 47.10 5.95 20.65
CA ALA A 44 46.03 4.95 20.72
C ALA A 44 44.83 5.53 21.47
N PHE A 45 43.63 5.32 20.94
CA PHE A 45 42.37 5.48 21.67
C PHE A 45 41.84 4.08 22.03
N PRO A 46 41.31 3.87 23.25
CA PRO A 46 40.94 2.54 23.72
C PRO A 46 39.62 2.07 23.11
N VAL A 47 39.63 0.82 22.65
CA VAL A 47 38.46 0.02 22.31
C VAL A 47 37.81 -0.44 23.61
N ILE A 48 36.58 -0.02 23.89
CA ILE A 48 35.77 -0.60 24.96
C ILE A 48 35.06 -1.81 24.36
N VAL A 49 35.54 -3.00 24.73
CA VAL A 49 34.85 -4.27 24.53
C VAL A 49 33.94 -4.48 25.73
N ALA A 50 32.62 -4.34 25.55
CA ALA A 50 31.65 -4.79 26.54
C ALA A 50 31.25 -6.24 26.24
N THR A 51 31.99 -7.18 26.83
CA THR A 51 31.51 -8.54 27.06
C THR A 51 30.63 -8.56 28.31
N SER A 52 29.42 -9.11 28.21
CA SER A 52 28.62 -9.58 29.35
C SER A 52 27.89 -10.83 28.88
N ALA A 53 28.43 -12.03 29.11
CA ALA A 53 28.35 -12.80 30.35
C ALA A 53 26.91 -13.27 30.64
N LEU A 54 26.57 -14.39 29.97
CA LEU A 54 25.46 -15.26 30.28
C LEU A 54 25.71 -15.89 31.67
N LEU A 55 24.92 -15.52 32.68
CA LEU A 55 24.91 -16.20 33.98
C LEU A 55 23.56 -16.88 34.16
N ALA A 56 23.53 -18.19 33.91
CA ALA A 56 22.42 -19.06 34.29
C ALA A 56 22.55 -19.38 35.78
N LEU A 57 21.57 -18.97 36.59
CA LEU A 57 21.35 -19.49 37.93
C LEU A 57 19.98 -20.16 37.95
N SER A 58 20.02 -21.48 38.06
CA SER A 58 18.91 -22.35 38.40
C SER A 58 18.50 -22.11 39.86
N GLY A 59 17.21 -21.94 40.10
CA GLY A 59 16.62 -21.89 41.44
C GLY A 59 15.12 -22.20 41.35
N CYS A 60 14.73 -23.37 41.83
CA CYS A 60 13.34 -23.76 42.08
C CYS A 60 12.85 -23.17 43.41
N GLY A 61 11.55 -22.83 43.51
CA GLY A 61 10.82 -22.81 44.78
C GLY A 61 9.94 -21.58 45.07
N ASP A 62 8.63 -21.82 44.90
CA ASP A 62 7.50 -21.41 45.76
C ASP A 62 6.87 -20.00 45.74
N ASP A 63 5.53 -20.06 45.83
CA ASP A 63 4.48 -19.04 45.86
C ASP A 63 4.73 -17.84 46.79
N ASP A 64 4.47 -16.64 46.28
CA ASP A 64 3.54 -15.67 46.87
C ASP A 64 3.54 -14.39 45.99
N GLY A 65 2.39 -14.09 45.38
CA GLY A 65 2.23 -12.86 44.59
C GLY A 65 2.36 -11.60 45.44
N PRO A 66 2.96 -10.54 44.87
CA PRO A 66 2.21 -9.29 44.80
C PRO A 66 2.36 -8.59 43.44
N THR A 67 1.24 -8.04 42.96
CA THR A 67 1.09 -7.05 41.88
C THR A 67 2.39 -6.54 41.24
N ASP A 68 2.66 -7.00 40.02
CA ASP A 68 3.68 -6.43 39.14
C ASP A 68 3.23 -5.04 38.65
N PRO A 69 3.99 -3.95 38.91
CA PRO A 69 3.90 -2.73 38.12
C PRO A 69 4.78 -2.90 36.88
N GLY A 70 4.39 -3.85 36.02
CA GLY A 70 5.11 -4.21 34.81
C GLY A 70 4.57 -3.44 33.61
N GLY A 71 4.75 -2.12 33.60
CA GLY A 71 4.74 -1.35 32.35
C GLY A 71 6.00 -1.70 31.55
N GLY A 72 6.02 -2.90 30.98
CA GLY A 72 6.97 -3.25 29.93
C GLY A 72 6.54 -2.52 28.67
N ASN A 73 7.47 -1.81 28.04
CA ASN A 73 7.27 -1.07 26.80
C ASN A 73 6.60 -1.96 25.74
N GLU A 74 5.27 -1.91 25.62
CA GLU A 74 4.65 -2.23 24.36
C GLU A 74 5.03 -1.11 23.38
N PRO A 75 5.42 -1.45 22.14
CA PRO A 75 5.64 -0.44 21.11
C PRO A 75 4.38 0.44 21.01
N PRO A 76 4.51 1.74 20.69
CA PRO A 76 3.35 2.61 20.55
C PRO A 76 2.35 1.98 19.57
N GLU A 77 1.09 1.86 19.98
CA GLU A 77 0.05 1.40 19.07
C GLU A 77 -0.15 2.44 17.97
N PHE A 78 -0.01 2.00 16.72
CA PHE A 78 -0.35 2.81 15.56
C PHE A 78 -1.80 2.51 15.15
N ARG A 79 -2.54 3.58 14.91
CA ARG A 79 -3.93 3.54 14.47
C ARG A 79 -4.03 3.56 12.94
N ASP A 80 -5.06 2.89 12.44
CA ASP A 80 -5.43 2.92 11.03
C ASP A 80 -6.14 4.24 10.71
N LEU A 81 -5.81 4.83 9.56
CA LEU A 81 -6.55 5.95 8.98
C LEU A 81 -7.39 5.43 7.82
N SER A 82 -8.70 5.66 7.86
CA SER A 82 -9.59 5.47 6.71
C SER A 82 -10.34 6.77 6.38
N LEU A 83 -9.90 7.43 5.31
CA LEU A 83 -10.46 8.71 4.86
C LEU A 83 -11.48 8.47 3.77
N THR A 84 -12.72 8.92 3.97
CA THR A 84 -13.72 8.96 2.90
C THR A 84 -13.68 10.31 2.18
N LEU A 85 -13.33 10.30 0.89
CA LEU A 85 -13.45 11.44 -0.01
C LEU A 85 -14.77 11.39 -0.78
N ASN A 86 -15.45 12.53 -0.87
CA ASN A 86 -16.73 12.67 -1.55
C ASN A 86 -16.71 13.84 -2.54
N SER A 87 -17.33 13.63 -3.70
CA SER A 87 -17.55 14.66 -4.72
C SER A 87 -16.28 15.34 -5.24
N MET A 88 -15.15 14.62 -5.27
CA MET A 88 -13.85 15.08 -5.80
C MET A 88 -13.81 15.15 -7.34
N ASN A 89 -14.95 15.36 -8.00
CA ASN A 89 -15.10 15.37 -9.46
C ASN A 89 -14.05 16.22 -10.21
N PRO A 90 -13.66 17.43 -9.76
CA PRO A 90 -12.66 18.24 -10.45
C PRO A 90 -11.24 17.66 -10.42
N HIS A 91 -11.00 16.69 -9.53
CA HIS A 91 -9.68 16.12 -9.23
C HIS A 91 -9.54 14.66 -9.66
N VAL A 92 -10.58 14.06 -10.25
CA VAL A 92 -10.48 12.74 -10.89
C VAL A 92 -9.44 12.81 -12.01
N GLY A 93 -8.50 11.86 -12.03
CA GLY A 93 -7.39 11.88 -12.99
C GLY A 93 -6.19 12.74 -12.57
N GLN A 94 -6.24 13.44 -11.43
CA GLN A 94 -5.09 14.16 -10.86
C GLN A 94 -4.43 13.33 -9.76
N ARG A 95 -3.14 13.57 -9.53
CA ARG A 95 -2.44 13.03 -8.38
C ARG A 95 -2.89 13.76 -7.11
N ILE A 96 -3.22 13.00 -6.08
CA ILE A 96 -3.48 13.54 -4.74
C ILE A 96 -2.43 13.01 -3.78
N GLU A 97 -1.84 13.92 -3.01
CA GLU A 97 -0.91 13.60 -1.96
C GLU A 97 -1.54 13.89 -0.59
N PHE A 98 -1.34 12.97 0.35
CA PHE A 98 -1.78 13.06 1.74
C PHE A 98 -0.57 13.00 2.66
N ARG A 99 -0.61 13.79 3.73
CA ARG A 99 0.42 13.90 4.75
C ARG A 99 -0.24 13.80 6.11
N ILE A 100 0.12 12.80 6.88
CA ILE A 100 -0.19 12.75 8.31
C ILE A 100 0.94 13.48 9.02
N VAL A 101 0.60 14.58 9.70
CA VAL A 101 1.58 15.46 10.33
C VAL A 101 1.26 15.60 11.82
N SER A 102 2.27 15.43 12.66
CA SER A 102 2.14 15.57 14.12
C SER A 102 1.86 17.03 14.51
N ASP A 103 1.43 17.24 15.76
CA ASP A 103 1.23 18.58 16.31
C ASP A 103 2.54 19.39 16.37
N ALA A 104 3.69 18.71 16.42
CA ALA A 104 5.03 19.31 16.35
C ALA A 104 5.41 19.78 14.92
N GLY A 105 4.67 19.32 13.89
CA GLY A 105 4.93 19.65 12.50
C GLY A 105 5.72 18.60 11.71
N ASP A 106 6.05 17.48 12.35
CA ASP A 106 6.82 16.38 11.76
C ASP A 106 5.93 15.45 10.93
N LEU A 107 6.45 15.00 9.79
CA LEU A 107 5.77 14.07 8.89
C LEU A 107 5.79 12.66 9.50
N ALA A 108 4.62 12.10 9.80
CA ALA A 108 4.48 10.72 10.28
C ALA A 108 4.29 9.75 9.12
N SER A 109 3.48 10.13 8.13
CA SER A 109 3.22 9.28 6.96
C SER A 109 2.89 10.12 5.73
N ARG A 110 3.30 9.65 4.55
CA ARG A 110 3.06 10.30 3.27
C ARG A 110 2.49 9.33 2.25
N VAL A 111 1.37 9.70 1.65
CA VAL A 111 0.61 8.82 0.76
C VAL A 111 0.31 9.48 -0.57
N PHE A 112 0.43 8.72 -1.65
CA PHE A 112 0.09 9.15 -3.00
C PHE A 112 -1.00 8.29 -3.61
N VAL A 113 -1.98 8.94 -4.25
CA VAL A 113 -2.95 8.32 -5.14
C VAL A 113 -2.79 8.97 -6.50
N ASP A 114 -2.24 8.21 -7.47
CA ASP A 114 -1.86 8.73 -8.78
C ASP A 114 -2.37 7.85 -9.93
N PRO A 115 -3.42 8.27 -10.65
CA PRO A 115 -4.32 9.39 -10.34
C PRO A 115 -5.46 8.98 -9.40
N LEU A 116 -6.21 9.95 -8.88
CA LEU A 116 -7.48 9.70 -8.19
C LEU A 116 -8.45 8.94 -9.13
N PRO A 117 -8.87 7.71 -8.76
CA PRO A 117 -9.60 6.83 -9.68
C PRO A 117 -11.08 7.20 -9.86
N GLY A 118 -11.65 7.98 -8.94
CA GLY A 118 -13.06 8.33 -8.97
C GLY A 118 -13.42 9.51 -8.08
N PRO A 119 -14.62 10.08 -8.24
CA PRO A 119 -15.06 11.25 -7.47
C PRO A 119 -15.34 10.94 -6.00
N ASN A 120 -15.62 9.67 -5.69
CA ASN A 120 -15.68 9.17 -4.33
C ASN A 120 -14.61 8.10 -4.18
N TYR A 121 -13.87 8.14 -3.08
CA TYR A 121 -12.73 7.27 -2.85
C TYR A 121 -12.52 7.07 -1.35
N VAL A 122 -12.18 5.86 -0.94
CA VAL A 122 -11.78 5.57 0.43
C VAL A 122 -10.28 5.31 0.42
N LEU A 123 -9.54 6.11 1.20
CA LEU A 123 -8.11 5.92 1.39
C LEU A 123 -7.88 5.21 2.71
N ASN A 124 -7.32 4.00 2.65
CA ASN A 124 -6.93 3.22 3.82
C ASN A 124 -5.40 3.26 3.99
N VAL A 125 -4.94 3.74 5.15
CA VAL A 125 -3.53 3.81 5.51
C VAL A 125 -3.36 3.15 6.88
N PRO A 126 -3.15 1.82 6.91
CA PRO A 126 -3.07 1.09 8.16
C PRO A 126 -1.82 1.47 8.95
N LYS A 127 -1.92 1.45 10.28
CA LYS A 127 -0.80 1.70 11.20
C LYS A 127 0.00 2.96 10.89
N SER A 128 -0.69 4.03 10.51
CA SER A 128 -0.04 5.25 9.99
C SER A 128 -0.02 6.40 10.99
N VAL A 129 -0.84 6.34 12.04
CA VAL A 129 -1.01 7.44 12.99
C VAL A 129 -0.70 6.98 14.40
N GLU A 130 0.28 7.59 15.04
CA GLU A 130 0.58 7.38 16.46
C GLU A 130 -0.56 7.90 17.35
N GLU A 131 -0.56 7.48 18.62
CA GLU A 131 -1.35 8.18 19.63
C GLU A 131 -0.95 9.66 19.71
N GLY A 132 -1.93 10.52 19.95
CA GLY A 132 -1.73 11.96 19.99
C GLY A 132 -2.37 12.69 18.82
N ALA A 133 -2.49 14.01 18.99
CA ALA A 133 -3.13 14.87 18.00
C ALA A 133 -2.28 14.97 16.73
N HIS A 134 -2.93 14.76 15.60
CA HIS A 134 -2.32 14.87 14.28
C HIS A 134 -3.23 15.71 13.39
N ARG A 135 -2.73 16.03 12.21
CA ARG A 135 -3.55 16.56 11.12
C ARG A 135 -3.28 15.78 9.85
N LEU A 136 -4.30 15.69 9.01
CA LEU A 136 -4.21 15.22 7.65
C LEU A 136 -4.20 16.44 6.72
N ASP A 137 -3.03 16.71 6.16
CA ASP A 137 -2.83 17.73 5.14
C ASP A 137 -2.83 17.04 3.77
N PHE A 138 -3.62 17.51 2.82
CA PHE A 138 -3.64 16.90 1.48
C PHE A 138 -3.91 17.93 0.39
N PHE A 139 -3.41 17.65 -0.80
CA PHE A 139 -3.61 18.51 -1.96
C PHE A 139 -3.74 17.70 -3.24
N ALA A 140 -4.51 18.24 -4.18
CA ALA A 140 -4.53 17.77 -5.56
C ALA A 140 -3.54 18.60 -6.38
N ASP A 141 -2.60 17.92 -7.04
CA ASP A 141 -1.60 18.50 -7.93
C ASP A 141 -2.29 19.02 -9.20
N HIS A 142 -2.71 20.28 -9.15
CA HIS A 142 -3.57 20.86 -10.17
C HIS A 142 -2.77 21.33 -11.39
N ASN A 143 -1.52 21.72 -11.17
CA ASN A 143 -0.62 22.16 -12.24
C ASN A 143 0.18 21.01 -12.88
N GLY A 144 0.17 19.82 -12.27
CA GLY A 144 0.80 18.60 -12.77
C GLY A 144 2.32 18.61 -12.64
N ASN A 145 2.89 19.34 -11.68
CA ASN A 145 4.35 19.45 -11.53
C ASN A 145 4.95 18.43 -10.55
N GLY A 146 4.12 17.63 -9.87
CA GLY A 146 4.53 16.59 -8.94
C GLY A 146 4.88 17.08 -7.53
N GLY A 147 4.77 18.37 -7.24
CA GLY A 147 5.06 18.98 -5.95
C GLY A 147 3.86 19.74 -5.39
N TYR A 148 3.96 20.20 -4.13
CA TYR A 148 2.97 21.09 -3.55
C TYR A 148 3.35 22.55 -3.80
N ASP A 149 2.45 23.30 -4.42
CA ASP A 149 2.46 24.74 -4.51
C ASP A 149 1.27 25.34 -3.75
N ALA A 150 1.54 26.33 -2.90
CA ALA A 150 0.48 26.96 -2.11
C ALA A 150 -0.70 27.44 -2.99
N PRO A 151 -1.96 27.30 -2.51
CA PRO A 151 -3.12 27.79 -3.23
C PRO A 151 -2.95 29.26 -3.67
N PRO A 152 -3.39 29.63 -4.88
CA PRO A 152 -4.34 28.88 -5.73
C PRO A 152 -3.71 27.91 -6.73
N THR A 153 -2.38 27.70 -6.70
CA THR A 153 -1.72 26.83 -7.69
C THR A 153 -2.20 25.40 -7.57
N ASP A 154 -2.13 24.83 -6.36
CA ASP A 154 -2.81 23.58 -6.02
C ASP A 154 -4.02 23.81 -5.13
N HIS A 155 -4.93 22.84 -5.14
CA HIS A 155 -6.06 22.82 -4.23
C HIS A 155 -5.69 21.98 -3.01
N ALA A 156 -5.62 22.61 -1.84
CA ALA A 156 -5.14 21.98 -0.62
C ALA A 156 -6.10 22.17 0.55
N TRP A 157 -6.15 21.18 1.44
CA TRP A 157 -7.04 21.13 2.59
C TRP A 157 -6.35 20.48 3.79
N ARG A 158 -6.92 20.74 4.96
CA ARG A 158 -6.46 20.23 6.25
C ARG A 158 -7.63 19.70 7.07
N ILE A 159 -7.44 18.54 7.67
CA ILE A 159 -8.39 17.91 8.60
C ILE A 159 -7.65 17.64 9.91
N ALA A 160 -8.25 18.01 11.04
CA ALA A 160 -7.71 17.63 12.36
C ALA A 160 -8.04 16.16 12.64
N LEU A 161 -7.05 15.39 13.08
CA LEU A 161 -7.21 14.00 13.50
C LEU A 161 -7.24 13.93 15.03
N GLY A 162 -8.17 13.14 15.57
CA GLY A 162 -8.34 12.99 17.01
C GLY A 162 -7.11 12.35 17.68
N ALA A 163 -6.86 12.71 18.94
CA ALA A 163 -5.71 12.22 19.68
C ALA A 163 -5.79 10.72 20.05
N SER A 164 -6.99 10.16 20.08
CA SER A 164 -7.24 8.74 20.38
C SER A 164 -8.48 8.26 19.64
N GLY A 165 -8.70 6.94 19.65
CA GLY A 165 -9.83 6.30 18.98
C GLY A 165 -9.68 6.21 17.47
N SER A 166 -10.72 5.68 16.83
CA SER A 166 -10.80 5.41 15.39
C SER A 166 -10.67 6.70 14.56
N LEU A 167 -9.94 6.61 13.44
CA LEU A 167 -9.65 7.73 12.54
C LEU A 167 -10.36 7.55 11.19
N GLU A 168 -11.65 7.87 11.20
CA GLU A 168 -12.54 7.76 10.02
C GLU A 168 -13.04 9.14 9.53
N PRO A 169 -12.15 10.09 9.18
CA PRO A 169 -12.59 11.39 8.70
C PRO A 169 -13.32 11.26 7.35
N SER A 170 -14.27 12.17 7.14
CA SER A 170 -14.93 12.33 5.85
C SER A 170 -14.70 13.74 5.32
N PHE A 171 -14.37 13.84 4.04
CA PHE A 171 -14.19 15.10 3.34
C PHE A 171 -15.12 15.16 2.15
N THR A 172 -15.78 16.30 1.98
CA THR A 172 -16.52 16.64 0.77
C THR A 172 -15.84 17.80 0.08
N HIS A 173 -15.60 17.65 -1.22
CA HIS A 173 -14.96 18.68 -2.03
C HIS A 173 -15.60 20.06 -1.82
N ASN A 174 -14.74 21.06 -1.61
CA ASN A 174 -15.11 22.45 -1.46
C ASN A 174 -13.96 23.33 -1.96
N THR A 175 -14.24 24.62 -2.16
CA THR A 175 -13.26 25.60 -2.64
C THR A 175 -12.63 26.41 -1.51
N SER A 176 -12.68 25.93 -0.27
CA SER A 176 -12.06 26.56 0.89
C SER A 176 -10.66 26.01 1.08
N PHE A 177 -9.73 26.50 0.27
CA PHE A 177 -8.35 26.03 0.29
C PHE A 177 -7.57 26.55 1.49
N THR A 178 -6.69 25.70 2.01
CA THR A 178 -5.81 25.99 3.15
C THR A 178 -4.37 25.85 2.71
N ASP A 179 -3.52 26.83 3.03
CA ASP A 179 -2.08 26.64 2.88
C ASP A 179 -1.58 25.66 3.94
N ILE A 180 -1.13 24.49 3.50
CA ILE A 180 -0.68 23.40 4.35
C ILE A 180 0.82 23.46 4.67
N GLY A 181 1.58 24.31 3.98
CA GLY A 181 3.04 24.40 4.09
C GLY A 181 3.77 23.09 3.74
N THR A 182 5.02 23.00 4.17
CA THR A 182 5.87 21.83 3.99
C THR A 182 6.29 21.31 5.36
N PRO A 183 6.06 20.02 5.69
CA PRO A 183 6.51 19.46 6.97
C PRO A 183 8.04 19.40 7.06
N SER A 184 8.57 19.29 8.28
CA SER A 184 10.00 18.98 8.49
C SER A 184 10.33 17.68 7.77
N GLY A 185 11.35 17.73 6.90
CA GLY A 185 11.71 16.59 6.05
C GLY A 185 12.69 15.63 6.73
N MET A 186 12.51 14.34 6.45
CA MET A 186 13.50 13.29 6.65
C MET A 186 14.18 12.97 5.30
N GLY A 187 14.89 11.85 5.17
CA GLY A 187 15.41 11.37 3.89
C GLY A 187 14.31 10.86 2.95
N ASP A 188 14.60 10.80 1.65
CA ASP A 188 13.65 10.33 0.64
C ASP A 188 13.67 8.81 0.48
N PHE A 189 12.53 8.23 0.15
CA PHE A 189 12.44 6.85 -0.32
C PHE A 189 12.32 6.82 -1.85
N SER A 190 13.03 5.89 -2.49
CA SER A 190 12.92 5.63 -3.92
C SER A 190 12.94 4.13 -4.20
N LEU A 191 11.96 3.64 -4.97
CA LEU A 191 11.94 2.29 -5.51
C LEU A 191 12.19 2.37 -7.02
N GLU A 192 13.34 1.86 -7.48
CA GLU A 192 13.74 1.80 -8.88
C GLU A 192 13.38 0.44 -9.45
N LEU A 193 12.36 0.36 -10.31
CA LEU A 193 11.89 -0.88 -10.90
C LEU A 193 12.38 -1.03 -12.34
N THR A 194 12.83 -2.24 -12.67
CA THR A 194 13.30 -2.60 -14.01
C THR A 194 12.69 -3.91 -14.49
N GLY A 195 12.39 -4.01 -15.79
CA GLY A 195 11.89 -5.24 -16.40
C GLY A 195 10.44 -5.59 -16.06
N MET A 196 9.64 -4.65 -15.57
CA MET A 196 8.22 -4.80 -15.21
C MET A 196 7.29 -4.86 -16.44
N THR A 197 7.78 -5.32 -17.59
CA THR A 197 6.99 -5.43 -18.83
C THR A 197 5.67 -6.19 -18.67
N PRO A 198 5.60 -7.30 -17.90
CA PRO A 198 4.33 -8.02 -17.69
C PRO A 198 3.23 -7.20 -17.01
N HIS A 199 3.61 -6.11 -16.32
CA HIS A 199 2.74 -5.31 -15.47
C HIS A 199 2.35 -3.97 -16.09
N VAL A 200 2.80 -3.67 -17.31
CA VAL A 200 2.43 -2.42 -18.01
C VAL A 200 0.91 -2.35 -18.17
N GLY A 201 0.33 -1.24 -17.70
CA GLY A 201 -1.12 -1.00 -17.69
C GLY A 201 -1.86 -1.51 -16.45
N GLN A 202 -1.19 -2.26 -15.57
CA GLN A 202 -1.77 -2.73 -14.31
C GLN A 202 -1.59 -1.70 -13.21
N LEU A 203 -2.49 -1.72 -12.23
CA LEU A 203 -2.32 -0.99 -10.98
C LEU A 203 -1.10 -1.56 -10.24
N PHE A 204 -0.34 -0.66 -9.65
CA PHE A 204 0.80 -1.00 -8.81
C PHE A 204 0.72 -0.24 -7.50
N GLU A 205 0.83 -0.94 -6.38
CA GLU A 205 0.78 -0.30 -5.07
C GLU A 205 1.97 -0.72 -4.20
N LEU A 206 2.44 0.23 -3.40
CA LEU A 206 3.63 0.18 -2.56
C LEU A 206 3.27 0.65 -1.16
N ARG A 207 3.80 -0.03 -0.13
CA ARG A 207 3.79 0.38 1.27
C ARG A 207 5.18 0.28 1.88
N VAL A 208 5.63 1.35 2.53
CA VAL A 208 6.89 1.42 3.29
C VAL A 208 6.56 1.41 4.77
N LYS A 209 7.11 0.43 5.49
CA LYS A 209 6.92 0.26 6.93
C LYS A 209 8.26 0.37 7.67
N ASP A 210 8.28 1.06 8.81
CA ASP A 210 9.39 0.90 9.74
C ASP A 210 9.38 -0.55 10.28
N THR A 211 10.51 -1.23 10.20
CA THR A 211 10.61 -2.66 10.54
C THR A 211 10.52 -2.92 12.04
N GLU A 212 10.94 -1.96 12.87
CA GLU A 212 10.96 -2.11 14.32
C GLU A 212 9.58 -1.81 14.92
N SER A 213 8.96 -0.72 14.51
CA SER A 213 7.67 -0.26 15.03
C SER A 213 6.47 -0.87 14.30
N GLY A 214 6.65 -1.25 13.03
CA GLY A 214 5.56 -1.67 12.14
C GLY A 214 4.71 -0.52 11.60
N GLN A 215 5.09 0.73 11.83
CA GLN A 215 4.39 1.93 11.33
C GLN A 215 4.46 2.01 9.81
N THR A 216 3.34 2.32 9.17
CA THR A 216 3.31 2.71 7.75
C THR A 216 3.72 4.17 7.60
N VAL A 217 4.97 4.39 7.20
CA VAL A 217 5.54 5.73 6.96
C VAL A 217 5.30 6.23 5.54
N GLY A 218 4.96 5.33 4.61
CA GLY A 218 4.65 5.72 3.23
C GLY A 218 3.77 4.74 2.49
N GLN A 219 2.97 5.25 1.56
CA GLN A 219 2.18 4.44 0.63
C GLN A 219 2.09 5.14 -0.74
N TYR A 220 2.11 4.37 -1.82
CA TYR A 220 1.98 4.90 -3.16
C TYR A 220 1.10 3.98 -3.98
N ARG A 221 -0.05 4.49 -4.43
CA ARG A 221 -0.94 3.82 -5.36
C ARG A 221 -0.80 4.44 -6.75
N LEU A 222 -0.19 3.68 -7.67
CA LEU A 222 -0.08 4.02 -9.08
C LEU A 222 -1.20 3.31 -9.85
N GLY A 223 -2.10 4.06 -10.47
CA GLY A 223 -3.27 3.53 -11.17
C GLY A 223 -2.95 2.71 -12.40
N ALA A 224 -1.81 2.96 -13.06
CA ALA A 224 -1.33 2.15 -14.17
C ALA A 224 0.18 2.29 -14.36
N VAL A 225 0.91 1.18 -14.46
CA VAL A 225 2.33 1.17 -14.84
C VAL A 225 2.48 1.61 -16.30
N ALA A 226 3.15 2.74 -16.53
CA ALA A 226 3.27 3.33 -17.86
C ALA A 226 4.30 2.64 -18.77
N GLY A 227 5.29 1.95 -18.20
CA GLY A 227 6.40 1.36 -18.92
C GLY A 227 7.15 0.30 -18.11
N PRO A 228 8.08 -0.43 -18.75
CA PRO A 228 8.76 -1.57 -18.12
C PRO A 228 9.73 -1.15 -17.03
N ASP A 229 10.25 0.07 -17.10
CA ASP A 229 11.17 0.64 -16.13
C ASP A 229 10.58 1.95 -15.62
N PHE A 230 10.48 2.09 -14.30
CA PHE A 230 9.90 3.26 -13.66
C PHE A 230 10.39 3.40 -12.22
N THR A 231 10.24 4.58 -11.65
CA THR A 231 10.63 4.90 -10.27
C THR A 231 9.43 5.42 -9.51
N LEU A 232 9.28 4.98 -8.27
CA LEU A 232 8.31 5.53 -7.31
C LEU A 232 9.05 6.21 -6.17
N ASP A 233 8.83 7.51 -6.01
CA ASP A 233 9.47 8.32 -4.98
C ASP A 233 8.46 8.76 -3.91
N ILE A 234 8.84 8.56 -2.64
CA ILE A 234 8.11 9.09 -1.48
C ILE A 234 9.07 9.96 -0.67
N PRO A 235 8.99 11.30 -0.79
CA PRO A 235 9.98 12.17 -0.17
C PRO A 235 9.74 12.34 1.33
N GLY A 236 10.83 12.41 2.09
CA GLY A 236 10.83 12.82 3.49
C GLY A 236 10.35 11.80 4.51
N ILE A 237 10.35 10.49 4.20
CA ILE A 237 9.83 9.43 5.09
C ILE A 237 10.90 8.50 5.71
N ILE A 238 12.18 8.72 5.40
CA ILE A 238 13.28 7.82 5.79
C ILE A 238 14.18 8.46 6.85
N GLU A 239 14.26 7.83 8.02
CA GLU A 239 15.27 8.13 9.04
C GLU A 239 16.58 7.40 8.76
N MET A 240 17.68 8.04 9.11
CA MET A 240 19.00 7.42 9.05
C MET A 240 19.11 6.30 10.10
N GLU A 241 19.76 5.19 9.73
CA GLU A 241 19.99 4.01 10.59
C GLU A 241 18.72 3.24 11.01
N ARG A 242 17.53 3.63 10.52
CA ARG A 242 16.31 2.82 10.65
C ARG A 242 16.21 1.77 9.55
N SER A 243 15.60 0.64 9.86
CA SER A 243 15.32 -0.42 8.90
C SER A 243 13.87 -0.35 8.45
N TYR A 244 13.64 -0.56 7.16
CA TYR A 244 12.32 -0.49 6.54
C TYR A 244 12.01 -1.78 5.80
N THR A 245 10.74 -2.15 5.82
CA THR A 245 10.14 -3.20 5.00
C THR A 245 9.32 -2.52 3.91
N VAL A 246 9.53 -2.92 2.67
CA VAL A 246 8.88 -2.35 1.49
C VAL A 246 8.09 -3.45 0.82
N ASP A 247 6.77 -3.36 0.94
CA ASP A 247 5.80 -4.29 0.36
C ASP A 247 5.19 -3.66 -0.87
N PHE A 248 5.14 -4.40 -1.98
CA PHE A 248 4.50 -3.90 -3.19
C PHE A 248 3.93 -5.02 -4.05
N TYR A 249 2.90 -4.69 -4.81
CA TYR A 249 2.25 -5.64 -5.70
C TYR A 249 1.78 -4.97 -7.00
N ALA A 250 1.62 -5.80 -8.02
CA ALA A 250 0.92 -5.46 -9.23
C ALA A 250 -0.40 -6.25 -9.28
N ASP A 251 -1.49 -5.52 -9.45
CA ASP A 251 -2.86 -6.04 -9.57
C ASP A 251 -3.01 -6.73 -10.93
N LEU A 252 -2.83 -8.06 -10.92
CA LEU A 252 -2.82 -8.88 -12.13
C LEU A 252 -4.24 -9.26 -12.53
N ASN A 253 -5.15 -9.42 -11.57
CA ASN A 253 -6.53 -9.82 -11.82
C ASN A 253 -7.41 -8.63 -12.26
N GLY A 254 -6.97 -7.39 -11.98
CA GLY A 254 -7.59 -6.12 -12.35
C GLY A 254 -8.78 -5.72 -11.48
N ASP A 255 -8.90 -6.23 -10.26
CA ASP A 255 -10.01 -5.92 -9.35
C ASP A 255 -9.80 -4.65 -8.51
N GLY A 256 -8.57 -4.12 -8.51
CA GLY A 256 -8.22 -2.88 -7.83
C GLY A 256 -7.72 -3.04 -6.39
N GLU A 257 -7.64 -4.27 -5.88
CA GLU A 257 -7.22 -4.61 -4.52
C GLU A 257 -6.03 -5.58 -4.53
N TYR A 258 -5.55 -5.97 -3.34
CA TYR A 258 -4.49 -6.95 -3.22
C TYR A 258 -5.07 -8.33 -2.93
N ASP A 259 -4.73 -9.30 -3.76
CA ASP A 259 -4.93 -10.71 -3.50
C ASP A 259 -3.59 -11.44 -3.36
N ALA A 260 -3.50 -12.34 -2.37
CA ALA A 260 -2.30 -13.16 -2.18
C ALA A 260 -1.92 -13.91 -3.48
N PRO A 261 -0.61 -14.03 -3.79
CA PRO A 261 -0.15 -14.81 -4.93
C PRO A 261 -0.75 -16.24 -4.92
N PRO A 262 -1.12 -16.79 -6.08
CA PRO A 262 -0.74 -16.35 -7.43
C PRO A 262 -1.72 -15.36 -8.09
N THR A 263 -2.73 -14.85 -7.37
CA THR A 263 -3.72 -13.95 -7.98
C THR A 263 -3.08 -12.64 -8.40
N ASP A 264 -2.31 -12.02 -7.49
CA ASP A 264 -1.42 -10.90 -7.81
C ASP A 264 0.05 -11.29 -7.73
N HIS A 265 0.88 -10.47 -8.36
CA HIS A 265 2.33 -10.57 -8.21
C HIS A 265 2.79 -9.59 -7.14
N ALA A 266 3.39 -10.11 -6.09
CA ALA A 266 3.76 -9.34 -4.92
C ALA A 266 5.17 -9.66 -4.44
N TRP A 267 5.83 -8.66 -3.88
CA TRP A 267 7.21 -8.75 -3.40
C TRP A 267 7.41 -7.94 -2.13
N ARG A 268 8.38 -8.38 -1.33
CA ARG A 268 8.83 -7.72 -0.11
C ARG A 268 10.32 -7.51 -0.20
N GLU A 269 10.75 -6.26 -0.07
CA GLU A 269 12.14 -5.87 0.05
C GLU A 269 12.41 -5.26 1.43
N THR A 270 13.68 -5.16 1.81
CA THR A 270 14.09 -4.50 3.05
C THR A 270 15.29 -3.61 2.79
N GLY A 271 15.39 -2.51 3.52
CA GLY A 271 16.52 -1.59 3.39
C GLY A 271 16.78 -0.83 4.68
N MET A 272 17.98 -0.28 4.80
CA MET A 272 18.35 0.60 5.92
C MET A 272 18.49 2.03 5.41
N GLY A 273 17.85 2.97 6.10
CA GLY A 273 17.93 4.38 5.77
C GLY A 273 19.33 4.94 5.97
N THR A 274 19.73 5.83 5.07
CA THR A 274 21.02 6.52 5.09
C THR A 274 20.81 8.03 5.19
N ALA A 275 21.89 8.81 5.31
CA ALA A 275 21.83 10.27 5.25
C ALA A 275 21.26 10.81 3.93
N SER A 276 21.25 10.00 2.86
CA SER A 276 20.68 10.35 1.56
C SER A 276 19.28 9.76 1.35
N GLY A 277 18.68 9.15 2.37
CA GLY A 277 17.43 8.40 2.25
C GLY A 277 17.65 6.91 2.02
N LEU A 278 16.68 6.25 1.37
CA LEU A 278 16.71 4.83 1.03
C LEU A 278 16.32 4.63 -0.44
N THR A 279 17.21 4.03 -1.22
CA THR A 279 16.93 3.59 -2.59
C THR A 279 16.97 2.07 -2.66
N ILE A 280 15.92 1.46 -3.18
CA ILE A 280 15.85 0.02 -3.47
C ILE A 280 15.79 -0.15 -4.99
N ALA A 281 16.74 -0.89 -5.54
CA ALA A 281 16.71 -1.29 -6.94
C ALA A 281 16.11 -2.70 -7.05
N PHE A 282 15.01 -2.83 -7.78
CA PHE A 282 14.29 -4.07 -8.01
C PHE A 282 14.28 -4.41 -9.50
N THR A 283 14.61 -5.65 -9.82
CA THR A 283 14.42 -6.21 -11.16
C THR A 283 13.32 -7.26 -11.06
N HIS A 284 12.36 -7.18 -11.97
CA HIS A 284 11.22 -8.10 -12.01
C HIS A 284 11.65 -9.55 -11.81
N ALA A 285 11.02 -10.22 -10.86
CA ALA A 285 11.32 -11.59 -10.49
C ALA A 285 10.03 -12.39 -10.29
N THR A 286 10.08 -13.70 -10.53
CA THR A 286 8.91 -14.59 -10.48
C THR A 286 8.77 -15.33 -9.15
N ASN A 287 9.50 -14.90 -8.12
CA ASN A 287 9.39 -15.37 -6.75
C ASN A 287 8.45 -14.44 -5.98
N PHE A 288 7.15 -14.71 -6.08
CA PHE A 288 6.14 -13.92 -5.40
C PHE A 288 6.09 -14.26 -3.90
N THR A 289 5.87 -13.23 -3.09
CA THR A 289 5.76 -13.30 -1.64
C THR A 289 4.36 -12.86 -1.25
N ASP A 290 3.68 -13.64 -0.42
CA ASP A 290 2.49 -13.14 0.27
C ASP A 290 2.93 -12.05 1.26
N ILE A 291 2.48 -10.83 1.01
CA ILE A 291 2.87 -9.64 1.76
C ILE A 291 1.80 -9.23 2.78
N ALA A 292 0.64 -9.90 2.80
CA ALA A 292 -0.50 -9.56 3.63
C ALA A 292 -0.84 -8.05 3.54
N PHE A 293 -0.94 -7.53 2.30
CA PHE A 293 -1.03 -6.09 2.07
C PHE A 293 -2.32 -5.47 2.65
N GLY A 294 -3.43 -6.20 2.63
CA GLY A 294 -4.71 -5.76 3.18
C GLY A 294 -4.79 -5.82 4.71
N ASP A 295 -3.96 -6.64 5.35
CA ASP A 295 -3.95 -6.73 6.80
C ASP A 295 -3.27 -5.49 7.39
N SER A 296 -3.98 -4.77 8.26
CA SER A 296 -3.44 -3.69 9.08
C SER A 296 -2.46 -4.17 10.16
N GLY A 297 -1.70 -5.22 9.86
CA GLY A 297 -0.38 -5.53 10.38
C GLY A 297 -0.15 -5.41 11.88
N GLY A 298 -1.15 -5.62 12.76
CA GLY A 298 -1.00 -5.80 14.20
C GLY A 298 -0.05 -6.97 14.54
N PRO A 299 0.56 -7.03 15.73
CA PRO A 299 1.34 -8.20 16.11
C PRO A 299 0.38 -9.40 16.18
N PHE A 300 0.42 -10.25 15.16
CA PHE A 300 -0.39 -11.47 15.08
C PHE A 300 -1.85 -11.32 15.51
N ASP A 301 -2.62 -10.56 14.74
CA ASP A 301 -4.04 -10.90 14.62
C ASP A 301 -4.29 -11.12 13.13
N PRO A 302 -4.41 -12.38 12.63
CA PRO A 302 -5.06 -12.55 11.35
C PRO A 302 -6.44 -11.89 11.53
N THR A 303 -6.89 -11.09 10.57
CA THR A 303 -8.33 -10.78 10.48
C THR A 303 -9.06 -12.10 10.79
N PRO A 304 -9.80 -12.22 11.91
CA PRO A 304 -10.21 -13.52 12.39
C PRO A 304 -10.99 -14.15 11.25
N THR A 305 -10.49 -15.30 10.76
CA THR A 305 -11.16 -16.02 9.68
C THR A 305 -12.64 -16.09 10.03
N PRO A 306 -13.53 -15.54 9.19
CA PRO A 306 -14.95 -15.52 9.49
C PRO A 306 -15.40 -16.91 9.86
N THR A 307 -15.99 -17.04 11.04
CA THR A 307 -16.50 -18.30 11.53
C THR A 307 -17.75 -18.69 10.75
N PHE A 308 -18.08 -19.98 10.77
CA PHE A 308 -19.36 -20.38 10.18
C PHE A 308 -20.54 -19.74 10.92
N SER A 309 -20.41 -19.50 12.23
CA SER A 309 -21.44 -18.81 13.02
C SER A 309 -21.70 -17.38 12.53
N GLU A 310 -20.65 -16.61 12.22
CA GLU A 310 -20.79 -15.24 11.67
C GLU A 310 -21.43 -15.26 10.27
N ILE A 311 -21.03 -16.20 9.41
CA ILE A 311 -21.67 -16.38 8.10
C ILE A 311 -23.16 -16.72 8.23
N GLN A 312 -23.49 -17.56 9.21
CA GLN A 312 -24.88 -17.92 9.48
C GLN A 312 -25.69 -16.70 9.92
N ASP A 313 -25.16 -15.91 10.85
CA ASP A 313 -25.88 -14.82 11.50
C ASP A 313 -25.98 -13.56 10.64
N GLU A 314 -24.94 -13.26 9.86
CA GLU A 314 -24.88 -12.02 9.08
C GLU A 314 -25.38 -12.18 7.64
N ILE A 315 -25.31 -13.40 7.10
CA ILE A 315 -25.56 -13.65 5.69
C ILE A 315 -26.66 -14.68 5.48
N LEU A 316 -26.45 -15.94 5.86
CA LEU A 316 -27.36 -17.02 5.50
C LEU A 316 -28.75 -16.79 6.10
N THR A 317 -28.83 -16.48 7.39
CA THR A 317 -30.10 -16.21 8.07
C THR A 317 -30.76 -14.94 7.52
N PRO A 318 -30.13 -13.75 7.51
CA PRO A 318 -30.82 -12.52 7.13
C PRO A 318 -31.13 -12.41 5.64
N ARG A 319 -30.26 -12.93 4.77
CA ARG A 319 -30.31 -12.69 3.33
C ARG A 319 -30.88 -13.85 2.54
N CYS A 320 -30.75 -15.09 3.03
CA CYS A 320 -31.16 -16.28 2.28
C CYS A 320 -32.39 -16.96 2.90
N VAL A 321 -32.38 -17.16 4.22
CA VAL A 321 -33.46 -17.81 4.98
C VAL A 321 -34.64 -16.84 5.15
N ASN A 322 -34.41 -15.65 5.69
CA ASN A 322 -35.45 -14.67 6.00
C ASN A 322 -36.08 -14.06 4.74
N SER A 323 -35.37 -14.08 3.61
CA SER A 323 -35.93 -13.78 2.28
C SER A 323 -36.97 -14.83 1.82
N GLY A 324 -37.14 -15.92 2.56
CA GLY A 324 -38.13 -16.97 2.30
C GLY A 324 -37.71 -18.00 1.25
N CYS A 325 -36.50 -17.88 0.69
CA CYS A 325 -36.03 -18.75 -0.40
C CYS A 325 -35.36 -20.04 0.09
N HIS A 326 -34.69 -20.02 1.25
CA HIS A 326 -34.02 -21.19 1.83
C HIS A 326 -34.43 -21.54 3.29
N PRO A 327 -35.73 -21.44 3.68
CA PRO A 327 -36.15 -21.45 5.09
C PRO A 327 -36.15 -22.83 5.77
N GLY A 328 -35.86 -23.92 5.05
CA GLY A 328 -36.15 -25.29 5.50
C GLY A 328 -37.42 -25.83 4.86
N GLY A 329 -37.26 -26.61 3.79
CA GLY A 329 -38.39 -27.23 3.07
C GLY A 329 -38.81 -26.59 1.75
N GLY A 330 -38.01 -25.70 1.14
CA GLY A 330 -38.22 -25.18 -0.22
C GLY A 330 -36.97 -24.55 -0.88
N ALA A 331 -36.78 -24.81 -2.18
CA ALA A 331 -35.63 -24.65 -3.11
C ALA A 331 -34.26 -25.20 -2.64
N PRO A 332 -33.58 -26.03 -3.46
CA PRO A 332 -33.29 -27.47 -3.24
C PRO A 332 -32.60 -27.88 -1.92
N MET A 333 -32.26 -26.93 -1.04
CA MET A 333 -31.70 -27.17 0.29
C MET A 333 -32.09 -26.07 1.28
N SER A 334 -32.00 -26.40 2.58
CA SER A 334 -32.14 -25.42 3.67
C SER A 334 -30.79 -24.80 4.02
N LEU A 335 -30.81 -23.48 4.24
CA LEU A 335 -29.69 -22.71 4.81
C LEU A 335 -30.03 -22.19 6.23
N ALA A 336 -31.04 -22.79 6.87
CA ALA A 336 -31.40 -22.46 8.24
C ALA A 336 -30.29 -22.86 9.21
N GLU A 337 -30.18 -22.09 10.29
CA GLU A 337 -29.27 -22.36 11.40
C GLU A 337 -29.41 -23.82 11.88
N GLY A 338 -28.28 -24.45 12.21
CA GLY A 338 -28.21 -25.84 12.66
C GLY A 338 -28.22 -26.90 11.55
N VAL A 339 -28.62 -26.57 10.31
CA VAL A 339 -28.58 -27.51 9.17
C VAL A 339 -27.74 -27.04 7.99
N ALA A 340 -27.46 -25.74 7.90
CA ALA A 340 -26.77 -25.14 6.77
C ALA A 340 -25.37 -25.72 6.51
N TYR A 341 -24.52 -25.84 7.53
CA TYR A 341 -23.15 -26.35 7.37
C TYR A 341 -23.11 -27.71 6.67
N GLY A 342 -23.88 -28.66 7.21
CA GLY A 342 -23.97 -30.02 6.66
C GLY A 342 -24.63 -30.12 5.29
N ASN A 343 -25.34 -29.07 4.86
CA ASN A 343 -25.88 -28.96 3.50
C ASN A 343 -24.91 -28.29 2.53
N LEU A 344 -23.88 -27.60 3.01
CA LEU A 344 -22.95 -26.80 2.19
C LEU A 344 -21.61 -27.50 2.00
N VAL A 345 -20.90 -27.78 3.09
CA VAL A 345 -19.47 -28.13 3.03
C VAL A 345 -19.27 -29.57 2.57
N GLY A 346 -18.52 -29.75 1.48
CA GLY A 346 -18.25 -31.05 0.88
C GLY A 346 -19.45 -31.71 0.20
N VAL A 347 -20.57 -31.00 0.05
CA VAL A 347 -21.80 -31.53 -0.56
C VAL A 347 -21.87 -31.17 -2.04
N ALA A 348 -22.12 -32.16 -2.90
CA ALA A 348 -22.26 -31.93 -4.34
C ALA A 348 -23.41 -30.96 -4.67
N SER A 349 -23.16 -30.05 -5.61
CA SER A 349 -24.18 -29.20 -6.23
C SER A 349 -24.67 -29.78 -7.56
N SER A 350 -25.71 -29.20 -8.14
CA SER A 350 -26.14 -29.51 -9.51
C SER A 350 -25.21 -28.93 -10.59
N TYR A 351 -24.21 -28.13 -10.22
CA TYR A 351 -23.29 -27.46 -11.14
C TYR A 351 -22.02 -28.27 -11.44
N GLY A 352 -21.93 -29.51 -10.95
CA GLY A 352 -20.77 -30.38 -11.18
C GLY A 352 -19.57 -30.11 -10.26
N MET A 353 -19.74 -29.25 -9.25
CA MET A 353 -18.78 -28.97 -8.18
C MET A 353 -19.46 -29.02 -6.81
N ASN A 354 -18.69 -29.00 -5.71
CA ASN A 354 -19.30 -28.91 -4.38
C ASN A 354 -19.93 -27.53 -4.16
N ARG A 355 -20.94 -27.50 -3.28
CA ARG A 355 -21.58 -26.25 -2.84
C ARG A 355 -20.55 -25.38 -2.12
N VAL A 356 -19.78 -25.98 -1.24
CA VAL A 356 -18.54 -25.43 -0.70
C VAL A 356 -17.44 -26.50 -0.80
N THR A 357 -16.37 -26.16 -1.49
CA THR A 357 -15.09 -26.86 -1.51
C THR A 357 -14.17 -26.16 -0.53
N SER A 358 -13.89 -26.80 0.61
CA SER A 358 -12.95 -26.30 1.62
C SER A 358 -11.60 -25.95 0.97
N GLY A 359 -11.10 -24.74 1.24
CA GLY A 359 -9.84 -24.22 0.72
C GLY A 359 -9.89 -23.64 -0.69
N SER A 360 -11.07 -23.50 -1.31
CA SER A 360 -11.19 -22.88 -2.63
C SER A 360 -12.59 -22.34 -2.96
N SER A 361 -12.75 -21.02 -2.85
CA SER A 361 -13.90 -20.23 -3.26
C SER A 361 -14.12 -20.30 -4.78
N ALA A 362 -13.03 -20.29 -5.56
CA ALA A 362 -13.04 -20.45 -7.02
C ALA A 362 -13.68 -21.77 -7.50
N THR A 363 -13.69 -22.80 -6.66
CA THR A 363 -14.33 -24.10 -6.97
C THR A 363 -15.55 -24.40 -6.09
N SER A 364 -16.10 -23.36 -5.44
CA SER A 364 -17.25 -23.46 -4.56
C SER A 364 -18.48 -22.82 -5.20
N ALA A 365 -19.52 -23.63 -5.44
CA ALA A 365 -20.72 -23.12 -6.10
C ALA A 365 -21.43 -22.01 -5.31
N LEU A 366 -21.33 -21.98 -3.97
CA LEU A 366 -21.87 -20.91 -3.14
C LEU A 366 -21.29 -19.55 -3.51
N TYR A 367 -19.96 -19.44 -3.55
CA TYR A 367 -19.26 -18.19 -3.87
C TYR A 367 -19.57 -17.74 -5.30
N LEU A 368 -19.40 -18.65 -6.28
CA LEU A 368 -19.72 -18.41 -7.68
C LEU A 368 -21.17 -17.95 -7.89
N LYS A 369 -22.11 -18.47 -7.09
CA LYS A 369 -23.53 -18.10 -7.14
C LYS A 369 -23.81 -16.71 -6.60
N VAL A 370 -23.10 -16.27 -5.55
CA VAL A 370 -23.33 -14.94 -4.94
C VAL A 370 -22.62 -13.81 -5.68
N ILE A 371 -21.59 -14.10 -6.48
CA ILE A 371 -20.96 -13.13 -7.39
C ILE A 371 -21.64 -13.09 -8.78
N GLY A 372 -22.44 -14.12 -9.11
CA GLY A 372 -23.17 -14.18 -10.37
C GLY A 372 -22.37 -14.77 -11.53
N ASP A 373 -21.43 -15.66 -11.22
CA ASP A 373 -20.63 -16.35 -12.22
C ASP A 373 -21.49 -17.23 -13.15
N SER A 374 -21.15 -17.19 -14.43
CA SER A 374 -21.88 -17.89 -15.50
C SER A 374 -22.03 -19.40 -15.28
N GLN A 375 -21.10 -20.05 -14.57
CA GLN A 375 -21.11 -21.48 -14.28
C GLN A 375 -22.29 -21.88 -13.39
N THR A 376 -22.81 -20.95 -12.58
CA THR A 376 -23.91 -21.23 -11.65
C THR A 376 -25.23 -20.57 -12.06
N GLY A 377 -25.26 -19.90 -13.21
CA GLY A 377 -26.44 -19.21 -13.74
C GLY A 377 -26.72 -17.88 -13.02
N GLN A 378 -27.99 -17.54 -12.82
CA GLN A 378 -28.36 -16.24 -12.25
C GLN A 378 -27.85 -16.07 -10.80
N ARG A 379 -27.37 -14.86 -10.49
CA ARG A 379 -26.86 -14.47 -9.17
C ARG A 379 -27.92 -14.64 -8.07
N MET A 380 -27.48 -15.01 -6.86
CA MET A 380 -28.30 -14.95 -5.65
C MET A 380 -27.77 -13.89 -4.68
N PRO A 381 -28.63 -13.21 -3.91
CA PRO A 381 -30.11 -13.26 -3.96
C PRO A 381 -30.71 -12.63 -5.25
N PRO A 382 -31.91 -13.02 -5.70
CA PRO A 382 -32.51 -12.45 -6.93
C PRO A 382 -33.03 -11.02 -6.76
N SER A 383 -33.35 -10.63 -5.52
CA SER A 383 -33.98 -9.35 -5.19
C SER A 383 -33.03 -8.34 -4.51
N GLY A 384 -31.71 -8.57 -4.57
CA GLY A 384 -30.69 -7.68 -4.00
C GLY A 384 -29.30 -8.29 -4.05
N THR A 385 -28.26 -7.47 -3.87
CA THR A 385 -26.87 -7.93 -3.79
C THR A 385 -26.44 -8.01 -2.32
N LEU A 386 -25.66 -9.04 -1.96
CA LEU A 386 -24.83 -8.96 -0.76
C LEU A 386 -23.88 -7.75 -0.88
N SER A 387 -23.49 -7.14 0.24
CA SER A 387 -22.40 -6.16 0.21
C SER A 387 -21.10 -6.86 -0.17
N GLN A 388 -20.12 -6.07 -0.58
CA GLN A 388 -18.80 -6.60 -0.94
C GLN A 388 -18.15 -7.32 0.27
N ASP A 389 -18.19 -6.71 1.45
CA ASP A 389 -17.72 -7.32 2.70
C ASP A 389 -18.40 -8.67 3.00
N GLN A 390 -19.71 -8.81 2.72
CA GLN A 390 -20.43 -10.07 2.93
C GLN A 390 -20.01 -11.15 1.91
N ILE A 391 -19.61 -10.75 0.71
CA ILE A 391 -19.09 -11.66 -0.31
C ILE A 391 -17.69 -12.13 0.08
N GLU A 392 -16.86 -11.21 0.57
CA GLU A 392 -15.52 -11.48 1.11
C GLU A 392 -15.57 -12.38 2.35
N MET A 393 -16.49 -12.14 3.29
CA MET A 393 -16.70 -13.05 4.42
C MET A 393 -16.93 -14.51 3.99
N ILE A 394 -17.72 -14.71 2.92
CA ILE A 394 -17.93 -16.05 2.35
C ILE A 394 -16.64 -16.58 1.70
N ARG A 395 -15.93 -15.73 0.94
CA ARG A 395 -14.67 -16.08 0.28
C ARG A 395 -13.64 -16.56 1.31
N ASP A 396 -13.39 -15.75 2.33
CA ASP A 396 -12.34 -15.94 3.32
C ASP A 396 -12.58 -17.17 4.18
N TRP A 397 -13.82 -17.39 4.63
CA TRP A 397 -14.17 -18.62 5.35
C TRP A 397 -13.96 -19.87 4.50
N ILE A 398 -14.35 -19.84 3.21
CA ILE A 398 -14.15 -20.98 2.31
C ILE A 398 -12.65 -21.24 2.12
N ASP A 399 -11.90 -20.19 1.80
CA ASP A 399 -10.48 -20.27 1.47
C ASP A 399 -9.62 -20.65 2.69
N ALA A 400 -10.04 -20.28 3.90
CA ALA A 400 -9.44 -20.72 5.16
C ALA A 400 -9.85 -22.14 5.60
N GLY A 401 -10.58 -22.87 4.76
CA GLY A 401 -10.88 -24.29 4.97
C GLY A 401 -12.30 -24.59 5.44
N ALA A 402 -13.21 -23.62 5.43
CA ALA A 402 -14.64 -23.80 5.71
C ALA A 402 -14.93 -24.52 7.04
N ALA A 403 -14.29 -24.10 8.13
CA ALA A 403 -14.47 -24.68 9.46
C ALA A 403 -15.91 -24.48 9.99
N ASN A 404 -16.40 -25.42 10.80
CA ASN A 404 -17.66 -25.27 11.54
C ASN A 404 -17.34 -24.81 12.96
N ASN A 405 -17.11 -23.51 13.13
CA ASN A 405 -16.61 -22.89 14.36
C ASN A 405 -17.51 -21.75 14.83
#